data_AF-A0A970HLP2-F1
#
_entry.id   AF-A0A970HLP2-F1
#
_cell.length_a   1.000
_cell.length_b   1.000
_cell.length_c   1.000
_cell.angle_alpha   90.00
_cell.angle_beta   90.00
_cell.angle_gamma   90.00
#
_symmetry.space_group_name_H-M   'P 1'
#
loop_
_entity.id
_entity.type
_entity.pdbx_description
1 polymer ?
#
loop_
_entity_poly.entity_id
_entity_poly.type
_entity_poly.pdbx_seq_one_letter_code
_entity_poly.pdbx_strand_id
1 'polypeptide(L)' 'MEIDVKRSIMAVVTMHGDRVCGGGAPVFLAKDEQELESMAAAIARVMAGMVHEVGEGILIIVKH' A
#
# COMPACT_ATOMS: atom_id res chain seq x y z
N MET A 1 10.74 2.12 25.18
CA MET A 1 9.32 1.73 25.04
C MET A 1 9.12 1.37 23.57
N GLU A 2 9.02 0.09 23.24
CA GLU A 2 8.61 -0.33 21.89
C GLU A 2 7.10 -0.14 21.78
N ILE A 3 6.67 0.79 20.93
CA ILE A 3 5.27 0.91 20.54
C ILE A 3 5.11 0.05 19.30
N ASP A 4 4.55 -1.15 19.49
CA ASP A 4 4.23 -2.04 18.38
C ASP A 4 2.87 -1.65 17.80
N VAL A 5 2.89 -1.01 16.63
CA VAL A 5 1.67 -0.62 15.91
C VAL A 5 1.09 -1.86 15.26
N LYS A 6 0.26 -2.59 16.01
CA LYS A 6 -0.42 -3.78 15.50
C LYS A 6 -1.55 -3.39 14.55
N ARG A 7 -1.47 -3.88 13.31
CA ARG A 7 -2.50 -3.76 12.25
C ARG A 7 -2.74 -2.33 11.76
N SER A 8 -1.75 -1.76 11.10
CA SER A 8 -1.86 -0.46 10.42
C SER A 8 -1.65 -0.58 8.92
N ILE A 9 -2.35 0.27 8.16
CA ILE A 9 -2.08 0.50 6.74
C ILE A 9 -0.85 1.40 6.66
N MET A 10 0.24 0.87 6.11
CA MET A 10 1.51 1.57 5.99
C MET A 10 1.62 2.38 4.70
N ALA A 11 1.01 1.91 3.62
CA ALA A 11 1.01 2.57 2.31
C ALA A 11 -0.15 2.05 1.46
N VAL A 12 -0.55 2.84 0.47
CA VAL A 12 -1.51 2.47 -0.58
C VAL A 12 -0.83 2.63 -1.92
N VAL A 13 -0.98 1.67 -2.83
CA VAL A 13 -0.57 1.77 -4.23
C VAL A 13 -1.82 1.63 -5.07
N THR A 14 -2.06 2.54 -6.00
CA THR A 14 -3.28 2.53 -6.81
C THR A 14 -3.03 2.99 -8.24
N MET A 15 -3.83 2.51 -9.19
CA MET A 15 -3.94 3.09 -10.54
C MET A 15 -5.00 4.20 -10.63
N HIS A 16 -5.76 4.45 -9.55
CA HIS A 16 -6.92 5.33 -9.53
C HIS A 16 -6.76 6.40 -8.43
N GLY A 17 -6.11 7.51 -8.78
CA GLY A 17 -5.81 8.59 -7.83
C GLY A 17 -7.04 9.30 -7.25
N ASP A 18 -8.20 9.15 -7.88
CA ASP A 18 -9.50 9.68 -7.45
C ASP A 18 -10.26 8.76 -6.49
N ARG A 19 -9.91 7.46 -6.45
CA ARG A 19 -10.58 6.46 -5.60
C ARG A 19 -9.99 6.34 -4.20
N VAL A 20 -8.84 6.98 -3.95
CA VAL A 20 -8.14 6.95 -2.67
C VAL A 20 -8.04 8.36 -2.12
N CYS A 21 -8.88 8.69 -1.15
CA CYS A 21 -8.74 9.93 -0.38
C CYS A 21 -7.64 9.73 0.68
N GLY A 22 -6.55 10.49 0.58
CA GLY A 22 -5.48 10.45 1.57
C GLY A 22 -5.99 10.70 2.99
N GLY A 23 -5.47 9.97 3.98
CA GLY A 23 -5.98 10.04 5.36
C GLY A 23 -5.07 9.50 6.46
N GLY A 24 -3.86 9.02 6.15
CA GLY A 24 -2.94 8.51 7.18
C GLY A 24 -1.79 7.64 6.67
N ALA A 25 -1.85 7.18 5.43
CA ALA A 25 -0.76 6.43 4.77
C ALA A 25 -0.36 7.13 3.45
N PRO A 26 0.92 7.08 3.07
CA PRO A 26 1.37 7.52 1.75
C PRO A 26 0.65 6.75 0.64
N VAL A 27 0.22 7.47 -0.40
CA VAL A 27 -0.44 6.93 -1.59
C VAL A 27 0.53 7.05 -2.77
N PHE A 28 0.77 5.93 -3.44
CA PHE A 28 1.59 5.85 -4.65
C PHE A 28 0.69 5.58 -5.85
N LEU A 29 0.87 6.35 -6.92
CA LEU A 29 0.12 6.19 -8.16
C LEU A 29 0.94 5.36 -9.15
N ALA A 30 0.42 4.21 -9.55
CA ALA A 30 0.95 3.37 -10.61
C ALA A 30 0.29 3.71 -11.95
N LYS A 31 1.04 3.62 -13.04
CA LYS A 31 0.55 3.90 -14.40
C LYS A 31 -0.19 2.72 -15.02
N ASP A 32 0.12 1.50 -14.59
CA ASP A 32 -0.41 0.24 -15.12
C ASP A 32 -0.32 -0.88 -14.06
N GLU A 33 -0.94 -2.02 -14.37
CA GLU A 33 -1.05 -3.17 -13.45
C GLU A 33 0.32 -3.78 -13.10
N GLN A 34 1.25 -3.78 -14.07
CA GLN A 34 2.59 -4.29 -13.84
C GLN A 34 3.38 -3.39 -12.88
N GLU A 35 3.25 -2.07 -13.01
CA GLU A 35 3.81 -1.11 -12.08
C GLU A 35 3.11 -1.17 -10.71
N LEU A 36 1.80 -1.38 -10.67
CA LEU A 36 1.03 -1.55 -9.43
C LEU A 36 1.59 -2.70 -8.59
N GLU A 37 1.72 -3.89 -9.17
CA GLU A 37 2.24 -5.08 -8.48
C GLU A 37 3.71 -4.93 -8.10
N SER A 38 4.56 -4.50 -9.03
CA SER A 38 6.00 -4.39 -8.78
C SER A 38 6.33 -3.33 -7.72
N MET A 39 5.62 -2.21 -7.71
CA MET A 39 5.78 -1.14 -6.72
C MET A 39 5.28 -1.58 -5.35
N ALA A 40 4.10 -2.19 -5.26
CA ALA A 40 3.57 -2.71 -3.99
C ALA A 40 4.49 -3.78 -3.39
N ALA A 41 5.00 -4.71 -4.21
CA ALA A 41 5.95 -5.72 -3.78
C ALA A 41 7.28 -5.10 -3.29
N ALA A 42 7.79 -4.06 -3.97
CA ALA A 42 8.99 -3.36 -3.54
C ALA A 42 8.80 -2.66 -2.18
N ILE A 43 7.69 -1.94 -2.01
CA ILE A 43 7.36 -1.23 -0.76
C ILE A 43 7.19 -2.23 0.39
N ALA A 44 6.45 -3.32 0.17
CA ALA A 44 6.24 -4.35 1.18
C ALA A 44 7.55 -4.97 1.68
N ARG A 45 8.51 -5.24 0.78
CA ARG A 45 9.84 -5.75 1.16
C ARG A 45 10.60 -4.78 2.06
N VAL A 46 10.60 -3.49 1.73
CA VAL A 46 11.30 -2.46 2.53
C VAL A 46 10.66 -2.29 3.90
N MET A 47 9.32 -2.36 3.95
CA MET A 47 8.55 -2.11 5.16
C MET A 47 8.37 -3.35 6.05
N ALA A 48 8.87 -4.52 5.61
CA ALA A 48 8.54 -5.82 6.19
C ALA A 48 7.01 -6.01 6.35
N GLY A 49 6.26 -5.52 5.36
CA GLY A 49 4.80 -5.56 5.32
C GLY A 49 4.26 -6.63 4.37
N MET A 50 2.95 -6.80 4.37
CA MET A 50 2.21 -7.67 3.44
C MET A 50 1.36 -6.84 2.49
N VAL A 51 1.29 -7.27 1.23
CA VAL A 51 0.44 -6.65 0.21
C VAL A 51 -0.95 -7.30 0.26
N HIS A 52 -2.00 -6.49 0.26
CA HIS A 52 -3.38 -6.94 0.11
C HIS A 52 -4.08 -6.11 -0.97
N GLU A 53 -4.85 -6.77 -1.83
CA GLU A 53 -5.77 -6.12 -2.73
C GLU A 53 -7.08 -5.81 -1.99
N VAL A 54 -7.57 -4.58 -2.12
CA VAL A 54 -8.82 -4.12 -1.50
C VAL A 54 -9.87 -3.67 -2.52
N GLY A 55 -9.48 -3.62 -3.79
CA GLY A 55 -10.33 -3.32 -4.92
C GLY A 55 -9.51 -3.34 -6.20
N GLU A 56 -10.20 -3.38 -7.33
CA GLU A 56 -9.57 -3.37 -8.66
C GLU A 56 -8.63 -2.17 -8.79
N GLY A 57 -7.34 -2.44 -8.99
CA GLY A 57 -6.30 -1.43 -9.12
C GLY A 57 -5.94 -0.69 -7.81
N ILE A 58 -6.25 -1.26 -6.63
CA ILE A 58 -5.94 -0.69 -5.32
C ILE A 58 -5.32 -1.74 -4.39
N LEU A 59 -4.05 -1.57 -4.08
CA LEU A 59 -3.27 -2.39 -3.16
C LEU A 59 -2.95 -1.60 -1.89
N ILE A 60 -2.96 -2.28 -0.74
CA ILE A 60 -2.49 -1.73 0.53
C ILE A 60 -1.32 -2.57 1.06
N ILE A 61 -0.41 -1.91 1.76
CA ILE A 61 0.67 -2.55 2.52
C ILE A 61 0.30 -2.48 3.99
N VAL A 62 0.23 -3.62 4.68
CA VAL A 62 -0.09 -3.71 6.11
C VAL A 62 1.04 -4.33 6.92
N LYS A 63 1.22 -3.86 8.15
CA LYS A 63 2.05 -4.53 9.15
C LYS A 63 1.16 -5.33 10.11
N HIS A 64 1.42 -6.62 10.24
CA HIS A 64 0.69 -7.51 11.16
C HIS A 64 1.25 -7.44 12.58
#